data_AF-A0A949QZP9-F1
#
_entry.id   AF-A0A949QZP9-F1
#
_cell.length_a   1.000
_cell.length_b   1.000
_cell.length_c   1.000
_cell.angle_alpha   90.00
_cell.angle_beta   90.00
_cell.angle_gamma   90.00
#
_symmetry.space_group_name_H-M   'P 1'
#
loop_
_entity.id
_entity.type
_entity.pdbx_description
1 polymer ?
#
loop_
_entity_poly.entity_id
_entity_poly.type
_entity_poly.pdbx_seq_one_letter_code
_entity_poly.pdbx_strand_id
1 'polypeptide(L)'
;MKKTLALFAVLLIVAFIFPHQTARADAAPPEAPPGTTLLPGESVTEVRMVSETVILTISADPANDGNAIAKTEASFTMRNLGATEEKMAARFPLSFFNGNSDGYGNFPEIASINVKVNGKNVPTRREIQPFSSSEYSYPERDEIPWAVFDVAFPPNQDVLLEVSYTVNGYGYYPFEAFKYILETGAGWNGTIGSAEIIVRLPYEVNEQNLDLTGQSGYGESTPGGVRSGNEIRWTFADLEPTYSDNIQVAVLDPALWQKVLKEKENVARDPSDGEAWGRLAKAYKEAAKLPKGFLRDDPGGRELFALSREAYEKCLALLPDDSLWHTGYADLLWAKYAYQIYWGGGADTENLLPTLLSELQTALELDPDNERAKELLEEISWAIPEAVAANDDGSFTLLGLTATPVPPTPYPAQPTLTFIPTVTSTPSTPHPTEAPKETPAPETSNPLCGSAFLLPAFFGIVLVAKRRK
;
A
#
# COMPACT_ATOMS: atom_id res chain seq x y z
N MET A 1 -4.60 40.73 22.70
CA MET A 1 -3.13 40.67 22.93
C MET A 1 -2.79 39.94 24.23
N LYS A 2 -2.59 40.58 25.41
CA LYS A 2 -2.11 39.84 26.61
C LYS A 2 -3.02 38.67 27.06
N LYS A 3 -4.35 38.85 27.09
CA LYS A 3 -5.29 37.76 27.43
C LYS A 3 -5.42 36.67 26.35
N THR A 4 -5.25 37.02 25.07
CA THR A 4 -5.33 36.05 23.97
C THR A 4 -4.08 35.17 23.88
N LEU A 5 -2.90 35.72 24.22
CA LEU A 5 -1.65 34.96 24.29
C LEU A 5 -1.68 33.90 25.42
N ALA A 6 -2.26 34.26 26.57
CA ALA A 6 -2.43 33.33 27.69
C ALA A 6 -3.36 32.15 27.35
N LEU A 7 -4.45 32.38 26.61
CA LEU A 7 -5.35 31.31 26.18
C LEU A 7 -4.65 30.35 25.21
N PHE A 8 -3.82 30.87 24.29
CA PHE A 8 -3.02 30.07 23.36
C PHE A 8 -1.97 29.21 24.08
N ALA A 9 -1.31 29.75 25.11
CA ALA A 9 -0.36 29.02 25.93
C ALA A 9 -1.00 27.87 26.74
N VAL A 10 -2.21 28.07 27.27
CA VAL A 10 -2.97 27.01 27.95
C VAL A 10 -3.40 25.91 26.97
N LEU A 11 -3.84 26.27 25.76
CA LEU A 11 -4.18 25.31 24.71
C LEU A 11 -2.97 24.46 24.28
N LEU A 12 -1.80 25.08 24.14
CA LEU A 12 -0.54 24.38 23.84
C LEU A 12 -0.11 23.43 24.98
N ILE A 13 -0.34 23.79 26.24
CA ILE A 13 -0.04 22.92 27.39
C ILE A 13 -1.02 21.74 27.45
N VAL A 14 -2.31 21.94 27.17
CA VAL A 14 -3.29 20.84 27.12
C VAL A 14 -3.00 19.86 25.98
N ALA A 15 -2.45 20.32 24.86
CA ALA A 15 -2.00 19.45 23.76
C ALA A 15 -0.86 18.48 24.14
N PHE A 16 -0.11 18.75 25.23
CA PHE A 16 0.92 17.87 25.79
C PHE A 16 0.43 16.99 26.96
N ILE A 17 -0.88 16.94 27.23
CA ILE A 17 -1.49 16.14 28.31
C ILE A 17 -2.45 15.07 27.73
N PHE A 18 -2.35 14.80 26.42
CA PHE A 18 -2.91 13.57 25.85
C PHE A 18 -2.00 12.38 26.22
N PRO A 19 -2.53 11.27 26.75
CA PRO A 19 -1.73 10.08 27.00
C PRO A 19 -1.31 9.46 25.67
N HIS A 20 -0.01 9.50 25.36
CA HIS A 20 0.56 8.70 24.29
C HIS A 20 0.33 7.22 24.62
N GLN A 21 -0.46 6.53 23.80
CA GLN A 21 -0.74 5.11 23.99
C GLN A 21 0.49 4.28 23.60
N THR A 22 0.96 3.44 24.51
CA THR A 22 2.18 2.65 24.34
C THR A 22 1.91 1.36 23.55
N ALA A 23 2.62 1.24 22.43
CA ALA A 23 2.92 -0.04 21.79
C ALA A 23 4.46 -0.26 21.85
N ARG A 24 5.04 -1.34 21.31
CA ARG A 24 6.22 -1.99 21.94
C ARG A 24 7.52 -2.55 21.18
N ALA A 25 7.65 -3.50 20.22
CA ALA A 25 8.87 -4.14 19.56
C ALA A 25 8.49 -5.44 18.75
N ASP A 26 9.33 -6.46 18.52
CA ASP A 26 8.85 -7.80 18.05
C ASP A 26 9.02 -8.96 19.06
N ALA A 27 10.05 -8.98 19.90
CA ALA A 27 10.11 -9.87 21.07
C ALA A 27 9.47 -9.20 22.31
N ALA A 28 8.67 -9.95 23.09
CA ALA A 28 8.01 -9.45 24.30
C ALA A 28 8.20 -10.34 25.54
N PRO A 29 8.12 -9.76 26.76
CA PRO A 29 7.90 -10.52 27.99
C PRO A 29 6.44 -11.02 28.06
N PRO A 30 6.09 -11.84 29.08
CA PRO A 30 4.69 -12.13 29.42
C PRO A 30 3.85 -10.84 29.51
N GLU A 31 2.56 -10.91 29.18
CA GLU A 31 1.67 -9.76 29.37
C GLU A 31 1.53 -9.41 30.86
N ALA A 32 1.42 -8.11 31.15
CA ALA A 32 1.21 -7.65 32.51
C ALA A 32 -0.14 -8.19 33.07
N PRO A 33 -0.23 -8.58 34.35
CA PRO A 33 -1.48 -9.07 34.93
C PRO A 33 -2.63 -8.06 34.75
N PRO A 34 -3.86 -8.50 34.40
CA PRO A 34 -4.99 -7.60 34.21
C PRO A 34 -5.23 -6.69 35.42
N GLY A 35 -5.27 -5.37 35.19
CA GLY A 35 -5.35 -4.35 36.23
C GLY A 35 -4.00 -3.72 36.64
N THR A 36 -2.89 -4.11 35.99
CA THR A 36 -1.59 -3.43 36.17
C THR A 36 -1.55 -2.13 35.36
N THR A 37 -1.66 -0.99 36.02
CA THR A 37 -1.44 0.33 35.40
C THR A 37 0.06 0.66 35.38
N LEU A 38 0.77 0.24 34.33
CA LEU A 38 2.13 0.71 34.06
C LEU A 38 2.09 2.15 33.53
N LEU A 39 2.93 3.03 34.06
CA LEU A 39 3.24 4.32 33.44
C LEU A 39 4.25 4.16 32.28
N PRO A 40 4.38 5.14 31.37
CA PRO A 40 5.44 5.12 30.35
C PRO A 40 6.84 4.98 30.99
N GLY A 41 7.62 4.00 30.55
CA GLY A 41 8.90 3.63 31.15
C GLY A 41 8.83 2.71 32.39
N GLU A 42 7.64 2.33 32.87
CA GLU A 42 7.49 1.26 33.85
C GLU A 42 7.27 -0.09 33.16
N SER A 43 7.88 -1.15 33.69
CA SER A 43 7.77 -2.51 33.16
C SER A 43 7.66 -3.54 34.30
N VAL A 44 7.27 -4.78 33.95
CA VAL A 44 7.09 -5.88 34.92
C VAL A 44 8.37 -6.73 35.12
N THR A 45 9.51 -6.25 34.63
CA THR A 45 10.79 -6.98 34.55
C THR A 45 11.96 -6.00 34.57
N GLU A 46 13.10 -6.36 35.13
CA GLU A 46 14.33 -5.56 35.01
C GLU A 46 15.09 -5.82 33.70
N VAL A 47 14.56 -6.68 32.81
CA VAL A 47 15.19 -7.05 31.52
C VAL A 47 14.95 -5.98 30.46
N ARG A 48 16.01 -5.28 30.05
CA ARG A 48 16.03 -4.31 28.94
C ARG A 48 16.45 -4.97 27.62
N MET A 49 15.90 -4.50 26.50
CA MET A 49 16.44 -4.79 25.16
C MET A 49 17.61 -3.84 24.86
N VAL A 50 18.84 -4.37 24.82
CA VAL A 50 20.07 -3.61 24.59
C VAL A 50 20.27 -3.33 23.10
N SER A 51 20.01 -4.33 22.25
CA SER A 51 20.00 -4.16 20.79
C SER A 51 19.04 -5.11 20.10
N GLU A 52 18.53 -4.68 18.96
CA GLU A 52 17.77 -5.47 18.00
C GLU A 52 18.40 -5.34 16.60
N THR A 53 18.50 -6.44 15.86
CA THR A 53 18.94 -6.44 14.46
C THR A 53 18.14 -7.46 13.68
N VAL A 54 17.53 -7.03 12.57
CA VAL A 54 16.49 -7.76 11.86
C VAL A 54 16.77 -7.72 10.37
N ILE A 55 16.71 -8.88 9.72
CA ILE A 55 16.94 -9.01 8.29
C ILE A 55 15.75 -9.74 7.66
N LEU A 56 14.97 -9.01 6.86
CA LEU A 56 13.94 -9.56 5.98
C LEU A 56 14.56 -9.77 4.59
N THR A 57 15.01 -10.99 4.29
CA THR A 57 15.51 -11.33 2.95
C THR A 57 14.34 -11.79 2.09
N ILE A 58 13.96 -10.96 1.12
CA ILE A 58 12.83 -11.20 0.21
C ILE A 58 13.31 -11.92 -1.05
N SER A 59 12.53 -12.89 -1.53
CA SER A 59 12.70 -13.56 -2.82
C SER A 59 11.34 -13.97 -3.40
N ALA A 60 11.31 -14.43 -4.65
CA ALA A 60 10.14 -15.13 -5.17
C ALA A 60 9.90 -16.44 -4.39
N ASP A 61 8.64 -16.89 -4.33
CA ASP A 61 8.26 -18.18 -3.76
C ASP A 61 8.64 -19.32 -4.73
N PRO A 62 9.56 -20.25 -4.35
CA PRO A 62 9.91 -21.39 -5.22
C PRO A 62 8.79 -22.41 -5.42
N ALA A 63 7.64 -22.24 -4.76
CA ALA A 63 6.42 -23.01 -4.99
C ALA A 63 5.36 -22.28 -5.85
N ASN A 64 5.50 -20.97 -6.08
CA ASN A 64 4.54 -20.17 -6.85
C ASN A 64 5.19 -18.91 -7.47
N ASP A 65 5.46 -18.95 -8.77
CA ASP A 65 6.06 -17.86 -9.56
C ASP A 65 5.30 -16.51 -9.55
N GLY A 66 4.11 -16.44 -8.94
CA GLY A 66 3.32 -15.21 -8.75
C GLY A 66 3.24 -14.69 -7.30
N ASN A 67 4.04 -15.25 -6.38
CA ASN A 67 4.14 -14.84 -4.97
C ASN A 67 5.59 -14.50 -4.59
N ALA A 68 5.75 -13.66 -3.56
CA ALA A 68 6.99 -13.43 -2.84
C ALA A 68 6.99 -14.09 -1.44
N ILE A 69 8.19 -14.34 -0.92
CA ILE A 69 8.45 -14.76 0.46
C ILE A 69 9.52 -13.88 1.10
N ALA A 70 9.43 -13.67 2.41
CA ALA A 70 10.50 -13.14 3.24
C ALA A 70 10.99 -14.21 4.20
N LYS A 71 12.28 -14.53 4.14
CA LYS A 71 12.99 -15.19 5.24
C LYS A 71 13.41 -14.11 6.23
N THR A 72 12.85 -14.13 7.42
CA THR A 72 13.19 -13.18 8.49
C THR A 72 14.15 -13.81 9.48
N GLU A 73 15.21 -13.09 9.81
CA GLU A 73 16.18 -13.42 10.86
C GLU A 73 16.33 -12.21 11.80
N ALA A 74 15.84 -12.35 13.03
CA ALA A 74 15.87 -11.33 14.07
C ALA A 74 16.77 -11.75 15.24
N SER A 75 17.52 -10.79 15.78
CA SER A 75 18.55 -11.00 16.80
C SER A 75 18.43 -9.94 17.88
N PHE A 76 18.13 -10.35 19.11
CA PHE A 76 17.90 -9.47 20.25
C PHE A 76 18.96 -9.71 21.34
N THR A 77 19.67 -8.65 21.74
CA THR A 77 20.53 -8.68 22.93
C THR A 77 19.72 -8.19 24.12
N MET A 78 19.40 -9.08 25.06
CA MET A 78 18.62 -8.77 26.26
C MET A 78 19.52 -8.72 27.50
N ARG A 79 19.28 -7.80 28.44
CA ARG A 79 20.06 -7.71 29.69
C ARG A 79 19.17 -7.42 30.89
N ASN A 80 19.25 -8.29 31.90
CA ASN A 80 18.67 -8.05 33.22
C ASN A 80 19.50 -6.99 33.96
N LEU A 81 18.89 -5.83 34.25
CA LEU A 81 19.52 -4.72 34.98
C LEU A 81 19.43 -4.88 36.51
N GLY A 82 18.57 -5.80 36.98
CA GLY A 82 18.31 -6.10 38.37
C GLY A 82 19.40 -6.96 39.04
N ALA A 83 19.19 -7.22 40.34
CA ALA A 83 20.14 -7.95 41.19
C ALA A 83 19.88 -9.47 41.27
N THR A 84 18.76 -9.96 40.75
CA THR A 84 18.32 -11.37 40.85
C THR A 84 17.99 -11.95 39.48
N GLU A 85 18.28 -13.24 39.28
CA GLU A 85 17.96 -13.95 38.04
C GLU A 85 16.44 -13.96 37.80
N GLU A 86 16.02 -13.51 36.62
CA GLU A 86 14.63 -13.60 36.18
C GLU A 86 14.43 -14.82 35.28
N LYS A 87 13.27 -15.46 35.40
CA LYS A 87 12.85 -16.58 34.55
C LYS A 87 11.42 -16.34 34.10
N MET A 88 11.18 -16.35 32.81
CA MET A 88 9.89 -16.00 32.22
C MET A 88 9.64 -16.74 30.90
N ALA A 89 8.36 -16.78 30.53
CA ALA A 89 7.89 -17.24 29.24
C ALA A 89 7.90 -16.05 28.25
N ALA A 90 9.04 -15.82 27.60
CA ALA A 90 9.14 -14.82 26.54
C ALA A 90 8.28 -15.24 25.34
N ARG A 91 7.80 -14.27 24.56
CA ARG A 91 6.85 -14.52 23.46
C ARG A 91 7.15 -13.67 22.23
N PHE A 92 6.89 -14.26 21.06
CA PHE A 92 7.03 -13.63 19.75
C PHE A 92 5.67 -13.73 19.01
N PRO A 93 5.15 -12.67 18.38
CA PRO A 93 3.84 -12.70 17.74
C PRO A 93 3.88 -13.55 16.48
N LEU A 94 2.83 -14.32 16.22
CA LEU A 94 2.72 -15.12 15.01
C LEU A 94 1.80 -14.49 13.95
N SER A 95 1.24 -13.29 14.17
CA SER A 95 0.29 -12.64 13.26
C SER A 95 0.20 -11.12 13.55
N PHE A 96 -0.13 -10.30 12.54
CA PHE A 96 -0.20 -8.85 12.67
C PHE A 96 -1.48 -8.34 13.35
N PHE A 97 -1.37 -7.26 14.11
CA PHE A 97 -2.43 -6.79 15.02
C PHE A 97 -3.46 -5.91 14.30
N ASN A 98 -3.06 -5.29 13.20
CA ASN A 98 -3.77 -4.20 12.53
C ASN A 98 -4.91 -4.64 11.57
N GLY A 99 -5.30 -5.91 11.58
CA GLY A 99 -6.48 -6.37 10.83
C GLY A 99 -6.26 -6.67 9.34
N ASN A 100 -5.01 -6.68 8.85
CA ASN A 100 -4.69 -7.16 7.50
C ASN A 100 -5.01 -8.67 7.37
N SER A 101 -6.26 -9.00 7.01
CA SER A 101 -6.69 -10.35 6.63
C SER A 101 -6.61 -10.55 5.11
N ASP A 102 -6.63 -11.82 4.69
CA ASP A 102 -6.70 -12.31 3.31
C ASP A 102 -7.94 -11.87 2.49
N GLY A 103 -8.77 -10.96 3.03
CA GLY A 103 -10.05 -10.56 2.44
C GLY A 103 -11.23 -11.47 2.79
N TYR A 104 -10.97 -12.60 3.46
CA TYR A 104 -11.99 -13.57 3.92
C TYR A 104 -12.05 -13.68 5.46
N GLY A 105 -11.27 -12.87 6.18
CA GLY A 105 -11.20 -12.86 7.64
C GLY A 105 -10.11 -13.74 8.24
N ASN A 106 -9.26 -14.38 7.42
CA ASN A 106 -8.10 -15.12 7.92
C ASN A 106 -6.89 -14.17 7.96
N PHE A 107 -6.29 -14.01 9.14
CA PHE A 107 -5.04 -13.27 9.27
C PHE A 107 -3.87 -14.18 8.93
N PRO A 108 -2.93 -13.78 8.04
CA PRO A 108 -1.71 -14.54 7.80
C PRO A 108 -0.97 -14.83 9.12
N GLU A 109 -0.48 -16.07 9.26
CA GLU A 109 0.29 -16.53 10.42
C GLU A 109 1.67 -17.03 10.02
N ILE A 110 2.65 -16.83 10.90
CA ILE A 110 3.95 -17.50 10.85
C ILE A 110 3.74 -18.99 11.16
N ALA A 111 3.65 -19.80 10.11
CA ALA A 111 3.33 -21.23 10.22
C ALA A 111 4.43 -22.08 10.91
N SER A 112 5.66 -21.58 10.99
CA SER A 112 6.78 -22.22 11.70
C SER A 112 7.88 -21.22 12.04
N ILE A 113 8.48 -21.39 13.22
CA ILE A 113 9.46 -20.48 13.81
C ILE A 113 10.56 -21.31 14.50
N ASN A 114 11.82 -20.88 14.37
CA ASN A 114 12.95 -21.40 15.14
C ASN A 114 13.47 -20.32 16.08
N VAL A 115 13.58 -20.66 17.36
CA VAL A 115 14.09 -19.76 18.41
C VAL A 115 15.31 -20.38 19.07
N LYS A 116 16.34 -19.58 19.31
CA LYS A 116 17.52 -19.94 20.08
C LYS A 116 17.74 -18.98 21.24
N VAL A 117 18.28 -19.51 22.33
CA VAL A 117 18.80 -18.73 23.46
C VAL A 117 20.28 -19.04 23.58
N ASN A 118 21.14 -18.01 23.44
CA ASN A 118 22.60 -18.13 23.44
C ASN A 118 23.11 -19.26 22.50
N GLY A 119 22.66 -19.25 21.24
CA GLY A 119 23.04 -20.22 20.21
C GLY A 119 22.41 -21.62 20.33
N LYS A 120 21.57 -21.87 21.35
CA LYS A 120 20.91 -23.17 21.56
C LYS A 120 19.43 -23.10 21.22
N ASN A 121 18.96 -23.97 20.31
CA ASN A 121 17.54 -24.13 20.02
C ASN A 121 16.73 -24.38 21.31
N VAL A 122 15.63 -23.66 21.49
CA VAL A 122 14.66 -23.88 22.57
C VAL A 122 13.31 -24.33 22.00
N PRO A 123 12.51 -25.14 22.73
CA PRO A 123 11.18 -25.51 22.29
C PRO A 123 10.22 -24.32 22.40
N THR A 124 9.48 -24.06 21.33
CA THR A 124 8.38 -23.08 21.29
C THR A 124 7.03 -23.77 21.42
N ARG A 125 6.07 -23.14 22.09
CA ARG A 125 4.66 -23.54 22.13
C ARG A 125 3.77 -22.44 21.57
N ARG A 126 2.77 -22.78 20.75
CA ARG A 126 1.78 -21.82 20.23
C ARG A 126 0.67 -21.64 21.26
N GLU A 127 0.51 -20.43 21.78
CA GLU A 127 -0.58 -20.05 22.67
C GLU A 127 -1.40 -18.93 22.02
N ILE A 128 -2.71 -18.92 22.24
CA ILE A 128 -3.51 -17.70 22.04
C ILE A 128 -3.42 -16.90 23.34
N GLN A 129 -3.04 -15.63 23.25
CA GLN A 129 -2.99 -14.73 24.41
C GLN A 129 -3.38 -13.30 24.00
N PRO A 130 -3.82 -12.47 24.95
CA PRO A 130 -3.99 -11.04 24.74
C PRO A 130 -2.71 -10.34 24.27
N PHE A 131 -2.90 -9.23 23.57
CA PHE A 131 -1.87 -8.26 23.24
C PHE A 131 -2.32 -6.86 23.66
N SER A 132 -1.39 -5.92 23.74
CA SER A 132 -1.72 -4.52 24.00
C SER A 132 -2.19 -3.86 22.70
N SER A 133 -3.50 -3.69 22.55
CA SER A 133 -4.12 -3.09 21.36
C SER A 133 -3.86 -1.58 21.27
N SER A 134 -3.24 -1.15 20.17
CA SER A 134 -3.12 0.25 19.75
C SER A 134 -4.39 0.74 19.01
N GLU A 135 -4.53 2.04 18.77
CA GLU A 135 -5.65 2.59 17.96
C GLU A 135 -5.70 2.08 16.51
N TYR A 136 -4.59 1.50 16.02
CA TYR A 136 -4.48 0.83 14.72
C TYR A 136 -4.74 -0.69 14.78
N SER A 137 -4.97 -1.26 15.96
CA SER A 137 -5.28 -2.68 16.11
C SER A 137 -6.72 -3.00 15.68
N TYR A 138 -6.95 -4.22 15.18
CA TYR A 138 -8.27 -4.62 14.68
C TYR A 138 -9.30 -4.70 15.83
N PRO A 139 -10.39 -3.90 15.85
CA PRO A 139 -11.27 -3.78 17.02
C PRO A 139 -12.06 -5.04 17.40
N GLU A 140 -12.01 -6.09 16.60
CA GLU A 140 -12.66 -7.40 16.85
C GLU A 140 -11.64 -8.49 17.25
N ARG A 141 -10.37 -8.11 17.47
CA ARG A 141 -9.26 -9.02 17.82
C ARG A 141 -8.60 -8.54 19.11
N ASP A 142 -8.98 -9.13 20.25
CA ASP A 142 -8.35 -8.89 21.56
C ASP A 142 -7.16 -9.83 21.84
N GLU A 143 -7.06 -10.95 21.09
CA GLU A 143 -6.03 -11.98 21.26
C GLU A 143 -5.38 -12.37 19.93
N ILE A 144 -4.11 -12.77 19.99
CA ILE A 144 -3.33 -13.26 18.85
C ILE A 144 -2.64 -14.59 19.18
N PRO A 145 -2.22 -15.37 18.16
CA PRO A 145 -1.26 -16.43 18.36
C PRO A 145 0.14 -15.88 18.67
N TRP A 146 0.78 -16.46 19.69
CA TRP A 146 2.16 -16.21 20.09
C TRP A 146 2.96 -17.52 20.07
N ALA A 147 4.22 -17.45 19.66
CA ALA A 147 5.21 -18.48 19.96
C ALA A 147 5.88 -18.14 21.30
N VAL A 148 5.60 -18.95 22.30
CA VAL A 148 6.05 -18.76 23.68
C VAL A 148 7.20 -19.73 23.97
N PHE A 149 8.25 -19.25 24.64
CA PHE A 149 9.46 -20.01 24.97
C PHE A 149 10.07 -19.54 26.30
N ASP A 150 10.63 -20.47 27.07
CA ASP A 150 11.10 -20.17 28.42
C ASP A 150 12.56 -19.70 28.41
N VAL A 151 12.83 -18.55 29.04
CA VAL A 151 14.15 -17.91 29.09
C VAL A 151 14.55 -17.61 30.53
N ALA A 152 15.85 -17.70 30.82
CA ALA A 152 16.46 -17.22 32.04
C ALA A 152 17.41 -16.05 31.74
N PHE A 153 17.27 -14.95 32.48
CA PHE A 153 18.07 -13.75 32.34
C PHE A 153 18.90 -13.52 33.62
N PRO A 154 20.18 -13.92 33.67
CA PRO A 154 21.03 -13.71 34.83
C PRO A 154 21.35 -12.23 35.05
N PRO A 155 21.55 -11.77 36.31
CA PRO A 155 21.89 -10.39 36.61
C PRO A 155 23.10 -9.89 35.82
N ASN A 156 22.94 -8.72 35.18
CA ASN A 156 24.00 -7.98 34.50
C ASN A 156 24.76 -8.81 33.42
N GLN A 157 24.09 -9.79 32.81
CA GLN A 157 24.60 -10.58 31.69
C GLN A 157 23.72 -10.41 30.45
N ASP A 158 24.36 -10.43 29.29
CA ASP A 158 23.67 -10.44 28.00
C ASP A 158 23.15 -11.85 27.69
N VAL A 159 21.90 -11.91 27.24
CA VAL A 159 21.25 -13.10 26.69
C VAL A 159 20.88 -12.78 25.25
N LEU A 160 21.50 -13.50 24.32
CA LEU A 160 21.17 -13.43 22.90
C LEU A 160 19.93 -14.29 22.62
N LEU A 161 18.88 -13.67 22.09
CA LEU A 161 17.74 -14.36 21.49
C LEU A 161 17.87 -14.28 19.97
N GLU A 162 17.85 -15.43 19.30
CA GLU A 162 17.79 -15.49 17.83
C GLU A 162 16.43 -16.06 17.43
N VAL A 163 15.72 -15.39 16.53
CA VAL A 163 14.42 -15.80 16.00
C VAL A 163 14.52 -15.87 14.48
N SER A 164 14.05 -16.95 13.88
CA SER A 164 14.02 -17.10 12.42
C SER A 164 12.77 -17.81 11.94
N TYR A 165 12.21 -17.33 10.82
CA TYR A 165 10.99 -17.84 10.21
C TYR A 165 10.92 -17.48 8.71
N THR A 166 9.83 -17.89 8.05
CA THR A 166 9.54 -17.49 6.68
C THR A 166 8.04 -17.23 6.55
N VAL A 167 7.68 -16.16 5.84
CA VAL A 167 6.30 -15.77 5.53
C VAL A 167 6.17 -15.45 4.05
N ASN A 168 4.99 -15.68 3.50
CA ASN A 168 4.59 -15.12 2.21
C ASN A 168 4.35 -13.62 2.36
N GLY A 169 4.45 -12.86 1.27
CA GLY A 169 3.97 -11.48 1.26
C GLY A 169 2.45 -11.40 1.40
N TYR A 170 1.97 -10.27 1.91
CA TYR A 170 0.54 -9.98 1.94
C TYR A 170 0.18 -9.08 0.76
N GLY A 171 -0.56 -9.60 -0.21
CA GLY A 171 -1.04 -8.80 -1.33
C GLY A 171 -1.60 -9.63 -2.48
N TYR A 172 -1.57 -9.04 -3.67
CA TYR A 172 -1.95 -9.64 -4.94
C TYR A 172 -0.95 -9.19 -6.00
N TYR A 173 -0.54 -10.11 -6.87
CA TYR A 173 0.37 -9.81 -7.98
C TYR A 173 -0.08 -8.53 -8.74
N PRO A 174 0.85 -7.59 -9.04
CA PRO A 174 2.30 -7.71 -8.91
C PRO A 174 2.91 -7.08 -7.64
N PHE A 175 2.12 -6.76 -6.60
CA PHE A 175 2.63 -6.10 -5.39
C PHE A 175 2.28 -6.84 -4.09
N GLU A 176 3.27 -6.98 -3.22
CA GLU A 176 3.13 -7.63 -1.91
C GLU A 176 3.75 -6.78 -0.81
N ALA A 177 3.02 -6.64 0.29
CA ALA A 177 3.48 -5.99 1.51
C ALA A 177 4.15 -6.99 2.45
N PHE A 178 5.39 -6.72 2.81
CA PHE A 178 6.08 -7.32 3.94
C PHE A 178 6.06 -6.37 5.13
N LYS A 179 5.97 -6.92 6.33
CA LYS A 179 5.90 -6.15 7.58
C LYS A 179 6.81 -6.76 8.65
N TYR A 180 7.22 -5.94 9.61
CA TYR A 180 7.89 -6.34 10.83
C TYR A 180 7.36 -5.50 12.00
N ILE A 181 7.11 -6.13 13.14
CA ILE A 181 6.41 -5.48 14.25
C ILE A 181 7.46 -4.83 15.14
N LEU A 182 7.37 -3.51 15.31
CA LEU A 182 8.05 -2.79 16.40
C LEU A 182 7.02 -2.40 17.49
N GLU A 183 5.98 -3.23 17.70
CA GLU A 183 4.86 -3.00 18.63
C GLU A 183 4.54 -4.02 19.81
N THR A 184 5.37 -5.04 20.14
CA THR A 184 5.35 -5.96 21.33
C THR A 184 6.36 -5.80 22.54
N GLY A 185 7.60 -5.28 22.40
CA GLY A 185 8.67 -5.21 23.43
C GLY A 185 9.03 -3.95 24.29
N ALA A 186 8.42 -2.76 24.24
CA ALA A 186 8.30 -1.82 25.37
C ALA A 186 7.38 -2.35 26.49
N GLY A 187 7.21 -3.69 26.55
CA GLY A 187 6.97 -4.41 27.79
C GLY A 187 8.27 -4.77 28.53
N TRP A 188 9.42 -4.70 27.85
CA TRP A 188 10.77 -4.76 28.43
C TRP A 188 11.12 -3.45 29.15
N ASN A 189 12.22 -3.46 29.90
CA ASN A 189 12.62 -2.36 30.77
C ASN A 189 13.22 -1.16 30.01
N GLY A 190 12.35 -0.22 29.64
CA GLY A 190 12.70 1.02 28.94
C GLY A 190 13.16 0.80 27.48
N THR A 191 13.75 1.85 26.92
CA THR A 191 14.03 1.97 25.48
C THR A 191 14.89 0.84 24.90
N ILE A 192 14.64 0.48 23.64
CA ILE A 192 15.56 -0.36 22.86
C ILE A 192 16.84 0.44 22.60
N GLY A 193 17.97 0.02 23.17
CA GLY A 193 19.22 0.80 23.12
C GLY A 193 19.72 1.09 21.71
N SER A 194 19.53 0.13 20.79
CA SER A 194 19.73 0.32 19.35
C SER A 194 18.88 -0.68 18.57
N ALA A 195 18.26 -0.26 17.46
CA ALA A 195 17.51 -1.16 16.59
C ALA A 195 17.93 -0.94 15.13
N GLU A 196 18.12 -2.02 14.39
CA GLU A 196 18.43 -1.99 12.96
C GLU A 196 17.54 -2.97 12.20
N ILE A 197 16.69 -2.43 11.30
CA ILE A 197 15.82 -3.24 10.43
C ILE A 197 16.34 -3.14 8.99
N ILE A 198 16.61 -4.28 8.37
CA ILE A 198 17.16 -4.41 7.02
C ILE A 198 16.18 -5.21 6.17
N VAL A 199 15.60 -4.57 5.16
CA VAL A 199 14.92 -5.26 4.06
C VAL A 199 15.94 -5.49 2.96
N ARG A 200 16.09 -6.74 2.49
CA ARG A 200 17.04 -7.11 1.44
C ARG A 200 16.32 -7.75 0.26
N LEU A 201 16.49 -7.19 -0.93
CA LEU A 201 15.95 -7.73 -2.18
C LEU A 201 17.03 -8.55 -2.93
N PRO A 202 16.68 -9.37 -3.94
CA PRO A 202 17.65 -10.09 -4.76
C PRO A 202 18.22 -9.24 -5.91
N TYR A 203 18.09 -7.91 -5.83
CA TYR A 203 18.45 -6.91 -6.83
C TYR A 203 18.52 -5.50 -6.22
N GLU A 204 19.08 -4.54 -6.94
CA GLU A 204 19.17 -3.14 -6.52
C GLU A 204 17.80 -2.50 -6.27
N VAL A 205 17.65 -1.81 -5.14
CA VAL A 205 16.43 -1.12 -4.71
C VAL A 205 16.30 0.22 -5.42
N ASN A 206 15.12 0.52 -5.95
CA ASN A 206 14.81 1.78 -6.61
C ASN A 206 13.31 2.10 -6.46
N GLU A 207 12.78 3.08 -7.20
CA GLU A 207 11.36 3.49 -7.11
C GLU A 207 10.47 2.69 -8.07
N GLN A 208 11.07 2.04 -9.07
CA GLN A 208 10.35 1.17 -10.00
C GLN A 208 9.93 -0.13 -9.30
N ASN A 209 10.78 -0.71 -8.43
CA ASN A 209 10.51 -1.98 -7.74
C ASN A 209 9.95 -1.87 -6.30
N LEU A 210 9.54 -0.68 -5.85
CA LEU A 210 8.82 -0.44 -4.59
C LEU A 210 7.55 0.38 -4.83
N ASP A 211 6.49 0.14 -4.05
CA ASP A 211 5.40 1.11 -3.87
C ASP A 211 5.62 1.89 -2.56
N LEU A 212 6.09 3.12 -2.70
CA LEU A 212 6.34 4.02 -1.57
C LEU A 212 5.08 4.78 -1.12
N THR A 213 3.97 4.67 -1.85
CA THR A 213 2.79 5.55 -1.73
C THR A 213 1.48 4.81 -1.45
N GLY A 214 1.52 3.48 -1.31
CA GLY A 214 0.36 2.65 -0.99
C GLY A 214 -0.65 2.51 -2.12
N GLN A 215 -0.30 2.85 -3.37
CA GLN A 215 -1.18 2.72 -4.54
C GLN A 215 -1.54 1.26 -4.86
N SER A 216 -0.71 0.32 -4.44
CA SER A 216 -1.01 -1.13 -4.40
C SER A 216 -2.26 -1.48 -3.58
N GLY A 217 -2.65 -0.62 -2.63
CA GLY A 217 -3.79 -0.81 -1.73
C GLY A 217 -3.44 -1.42 -0.37
N TYR A 218 -2.17 -1.65 -0.08
CA TYR A 218 -1.71 -2.29 1.17
C TYR A 218 -1.24 -1.28 2.25
N GLY A 219 -1.39 0.02 1.97
CA GLY A 219 -0.86 1.11 2.78
C GLY A 219 0.54 1.54 2.34
N GLU A 220 0.98 2.71 2.79
CA GLU A 220 2.30 3.27 2.45
C GLU A 220 3.44 2.37 2.96
N SER A 221 4.62 2.44 2.33
CA SER A 221 5.84 1.84 2.87
C SER A 221 6.44 2.78 3.92
N THR A 222 6.94 2.25 5.05
CA THR A 222 7.43 3.06 6.17
C THR A 222 8.54 4.02 5.71
N PRO A 223 8.40 5.33 5.93
CA PRO A 223 9.38 6.32 5.46
C PRO A 223 10.72 6.23 6.21
N GLY A 224 11.72 7.00 5.77
CA GLY A 224 13.01 7.14 6.44
C GLY A 224 14.05 6.05 6.14
N GLY A 225 13.67 4.94 5.51
CA GLY A 225 14.58 3.85 5.16
C GLY A 225 15.69 4.27 4.19
N VAL A 226 16.94 4.08 4.60
CA VAL A 226 18.12 4.38 3.77
C VAL A 226 18.30 3.27 2.74
N ARG A 227 18.08 3.59 1.47
CA ARG A 227 18.27 2.68 0.33
C ARG A 227 19.75 2.65 -0.09
N SER A 228 20.34 1.47 -0.20
CA SER A 228 21.74 1.28 -0.63
C SER A 228 21.94 -0.10 -1.25
N GLY A 229 22.32 -0.14 -2.53
CA GLY A 229 22.43 -1.40 -3.28
C GLY A 229 21.11 -2.17 -3.25
N ASN A 230 21.15 -3.43 -2.79
CA ASN A 230 19.97 -4.28 -2.66
C ASN A 230 19.29 -4.23 -1.26
N GLU A 231 19.59 -3.23 -0.43
CA GLU A 231 19.05 -3.11 0.93
C GLU A 231 18.32 -1.78 1.18
N ILE A 232 17.32 -1.83 2.06
CA ILE A 232 16.68 -0.69 2.73
C ILE A 232 16.91 -0.85 4.23
N ARG A 233 17.40 0.21 4.88
CA ARG A 233 17.87 0.16 6.27
C ARG A 233 17.25 1.26 7.12
N TRP A 234 16.58 0.87 8.20
CA TRP A 234 16.14 1.77 9.27
C TRP A 234 17.05 1.54 10.47
N THR A 235 17.46 2.62 11.13
CA THR A 235 18.37 2.58 12.29
C THR A 235 17.85 3.54 13.36
N PHE A 236 17.69 3.02 14.57
CA PHE A 236 17.17 3.73 15.74
C PHE A 236 18.14 3.58 16.92
N ALA A 237 18.14 4.56 17.85
CA ALA A 237 18.98 4.55 19.05
C ALA A 237 18.18 5.10 20.25
N ASP A 238 18.29 4.41 21.40
CA ASP A 238 17.44 4.63 22.58
C ASP A 238 15.95 4.86 22.23
N LEU A 239 15.42 3.99 21.36
CA LEU A 239 14.04 4.03 20.86
C LEU A 239 13.06 3.67 21.98
N GLU A 240 12.09 4.54 22.27
CA GLU A 240 10.84 4.14 22.94
C GLU A 240 9.82 3.84 21.82
N PRO A 241 9.74 2.59 21.35
CA PRO A 241 9.01 2.22 20.13
C PRO A 241 7.50 2.31 20.28
N THR A 242 6.81 2.38 19.16
CA THR A 242 5.35 2.55 19.04
C THR A 242 4.79 1.82 17.82
N TYR A 243 3.46 1.86 17.63
CA TYR A 243 2.83 1.37 16.40
C TYR A 243 3.31 2.10 15.14
N SER A 244 3.84 3.33 15.27
CA SER A 244 4.34 4.13 14.15
C SER A 244 5.77 3.78 13.73
N ASP A 245 6.50 3.04 14.56
CA ASP A 245 7.84 2.53 14.26
C ASP A 245 7.80 1.18 13.52
N ASN A 246 6.63 0.52 13.46
CA ASN A 246 6.41 -0.68 12.66
C ASN A 246 6.92 -0.51 11.21
N ILE A 247 7.66 -1.50 10.72
CA ILE A 247 8.15 -1.47 9.34
C ILE A 247 7.13 -2.16 8.43
N GLN A 248 6.74 -1.47 7.35
CA GLN A 248 6.03 -2.01 6.21
C GLN A 248 6.80 -1.65 4.93
N VAL A 249 6.87 -2.59 3.99
CA VAL A 249 7.41 -2.35 2.64
C VAL A 249 6.55 -3.08 1.61
N ALA A 250 5.96 -2.33 0.68
CA ALA A 250 5.30 -2.87 -0.50
C ALA A 250 6.32 -3.01 -1.63
N VAL A 251 6.65 -4.25 -2.01
CA VAL A 251 7.61 -4.57 -3.07
C VAL A 251 6.87 -5.00 -4.33
N LEU A 252 7.47 -4.74 -5.49
CA LEU A 252 7.13 -5.46 -6.71
C LEU A 252 7.58 -6.92 -6.58
N ASP A 253 6.79 -7.85 -7.11
CA ASP A 253 7.15 -9.28 -7.18
C ASP A 253 8.59 -9.49 -7.70
N PRO A 254 9.44 -10.23 -6.96
CA PRO A 254 10.81 -10.48 -7.37
C PRO A 254 10.97 -11.27 -8.66
N ALA A 255 10.03 -12.15 -9.04
CA ALA A 255 10.14 -12.89 -10.31
C ALA A 255 9.92 -11.98 -11.52
N LEU A 256 8.91 -11.10 -11.46
CA LEU A 256 8.65 -10.04 -12.42
C LEU A 256 9.81 -9.05 -12.51
N TRP A 257 10.42 -8.63 -11.41
CA TRP A 257 11.59 -7.75 -11.50
C TRP A 257 12.81 -8.44 -12.11
N GLN A 258 13.06 -9.70 -11.79
CA GLN A 258 14.12 -10.48 -12.45
C GLN A 258 13.85 -10.66 -13.96
N LYS A 259 12.58 -10.79 -14.36
CA LYS A 259 12.16 -10.75 -15.78
C LYS A 259 12.48 -9.41 -16.45
N VAL A 260 12.23 -8.27 -15.79
CA VAL A 260 12.67 -6.95 -16.28
C VAL A 260 14.19 -6.90 -16.46
N LEU A 261 14.97 -7.31 -15.44
CA LEU A 261 16.44 -7.30 -15.51
C LEU A 261 16.98 -8.20 -16.62
N LYS A 262 16.41 -9.38 -16.81
CA LYS A 262 16.77 -10.34 -17.86
C LYS A 262 16.53 -9.79 -19.27
N GLU A 263 15.35 -9.21 -19.53
CA GLU A 263 15.06 -8.68 -20.87
C GLU A 263 15.84 -7.37 -21.15
N LYS A 264 16.19 -6.58 -20.13
CA LYS A 264 17.21 -5.51 -20.27
C LYS A 264 18.58 -6.06 -20.70
N GLU A 265 19.01 -7.20 -20.16
CA GLU A 265 20.26 -7.85 -20.59
C GLU A 265 20.16 -8.37 -22.03
N ASN A 266 19.00 -8.93 -22.42
CA ASN A 266 18.77 -9.39 -23.80
C ASN A 266 18.87 -8.23 -24.80
N VAL A 267 18.15 -7.12 -24.56
CA VAL A 267 18.21 -5.91 -25.38
C VAL A 267 19.60 -5.28 -25.41
N ALA A 268 20.35 -5.31 -24.30
CA ALA A 268 21.73 -4.83 -24.26
C ALA A 268 22.71 -5.74 -25.04
N ARG A 269 22.38 -7.03 -25.18
CA ARG A 269 23.17 -8.03 -25.92
C ARG A 269 22.90 -8.00 -27.42
N ASP A 270 21.64 -7.80 -27.82
CA ASP A 270 21.23 -7.55 -29.20
C ASP A 270 20.16 -6.44 -29.27
N PRO A 271 20.55 -5.18 -29.50
CA PRO A 271 19.61 -4.06 -29.65
C PRO A 271 18.72 -4.14 -30.91
N SER A 272 18.95 -5.11 -31.80
CA SER A 272 18.11 -5.38 -32.98
C SER A 272 17.13 -6.54 -32.80
N ASP A 273 17.15 -7.23 -31.65
CA ASP A 273 16.10 -8.18 -31.26
C ASP A 273 14.83 -7.41 -30.86
N GLY A 274 13.96 -7.14 -31.85
CA GLY A 274 12.65 -6.52 -31.63
C GLY A 274 11.75 -7.34 -30.69
N GLU A 275 11.92 -8.66 -30.68
CA GLU A 275 11.25 -9.58 -29.79
C GLU A 275 11.72 -9.39 -28.32
N ALA A 276 12.99 -9.08 -28.08
CA ALA A 276 13.49 -8.67 -26.75
C ALA A 276 12.94 -7.31 -26.32
N TRP A 277 12.85 -6.34 -27.25
CA TRP A 277 12.21 -5.05 -26.96
C TRP A 277 10.74 -5.23 -26.56
N GLY A 278 9.97 -6.05 -27.28
CA GLY A 278 8.58 -6.36 -26.94
C GLY A 278 8.44 -7.05 -25.58
N ARG A 279 9.28 -8.06 -25.29
CA ARG A 279 9.29 -8.73 -23.97
C ARG A 279 9.64 -7.77 -22.83
N LEU A 280 10.61 -6.87 -23.04
CA LEU A 280 10.98 -5.83 -22.08
C LEU A 280 9.84 -4.83 -21.86
N ALA A 281 9.20 -4.37 -22.95
CA ALA A 281 8.06 -3.47 -22.91
C ALA A 281 6.90 -4.08 -22.11
N LYS A 282 6.61 -5.36 -22.33
CA LYS A 282 5.61 -6.12 -21.57
C LYS A 282 5.99 -6.27 -20.10
N ALA A 283 7.23 -6.56 -19.76
CA ALA A 283 7.69 -6.65 -18.38
C ALA A 283 7.58 -5.31 -17.64
N TYR A 284 7.92 -4.19 -18.28
CA TYR A 284 7.72 -2.85 -17.71
C TYR A 284 6.23 -2.50 -17.54
N LYS A 285 5.36 -2.89 -18.48
CA LYS A 285 3.89 -2.71 -18.35
C LYS A 285 3.32 -3.49 -17.16
N GLU A 286 3.73 -4.75 -17.01
CA GLU A 286 3.34 -5.59 -15.88
C GLU A 286 3.85 -5.00 -14.54
N ALA A 287 5.06 -4.43 -14.50
CA ALA A 287 5.61 -3.76 -13.32
C ALA A 287 4.91 -2.42 -12.98
N ALA A 288 4.34 -1.74 -13.98
CA ALA A 288 3.57 -0.51 -13.80
C ALA A 288 2.10 -0.76 -13.38
N LYS A 289 1.53 -1.93 -13.72
CA LYS A 289 0.13 -2.26 -13.43
C LYS A 289 -0.10 -2.55 -11.95
N LEU A 290 -1.18 -2.01 -11.40
CA LEU A 290 -1.75 -2.33 -10.09
C LEU A 290 -2.65 -3.59 -10.21
N PRO A 291 -3.01 -4.26 -9.10
CA PRO A 291 -3.87 -5.45 -9.13
C PRO A 291 -5.27 -5.28 -9.77
N LYS A 292 -5.69 -4.03 -10.06
CA LYS A 292 -6.94 -3.69 -10.77
C LYS A 292 -6.73 -3.29 -12.24
N GLY A 293 -5.54 -3.50 -12.80
CA GLY A 293 -5.20 -3.23 -14.21
C GLY A 293 -4.77 -1.80 -14.53
N PHE A 294 -5.06 -0.82 -13.66
CA PHE A 294 -4.63 0.58 -13.80
C PHE A 294 -3.11 0.72 -13.63
N LEU A 295 -2.50 1.79 -14.16
CA LEU A 295 -1.08 2.08 -13.94
C LEU A 295 -0.83 2.91 -12.67
N ARG A 296 0.28 2.62 -11.98
CA ARG A 296 0.87 3.45 -10.92
C ARG A 296 1.16 4.88 -11.41
N ASP A 297 0.86 5.87 -10.56
CA ASP A 297 1.16 7.30 -10.77
C ASP A 297 2.02 7.90 -9.63
N ASP A 298 2.82 7.07 -8.96
CA ASP A 298 4.02 7.55 -8.26
C ASP A 298 5.18 7.79 -9.26
N PRO A 299 6.33 8.36 -8.84
CA PRO A 299 7.46 8.60 -9.74
C PRO A 299 7.97 7.35 -10.47
N GLY A 300 8.08 6.21 -9.78
CA GLY A 300 8.52 4.94 -10.38
C GLY A 300 7.47 4.34 -11.31
N GLY A 301 6.19 4.49 -10.99
CA GLY A 301 5.08 4.12 -11.88
C GLY A 301 5.11 4.87 -13.22
N ARG A 302 5.29 6.19 -13.18
CA ARG A 302 5.43 7.02 -14.40
C ARG A 302 6.69 6.70 -15.19
N GLU A 303 7.81 6.43 -14.52
CA GLU A 303 9.05 6.01 -15.19
C GLU A 303 8.87 4.66 -15.88
N LEU A 304 8.23 3.69 -15.22
CA LEU A 304 7.91 2.38 -15.80
C LEU A 304 6.97 2.49 -17.02
N PHE A 305 5.97 3.38 -16.98
CA PHE A 305 5.15 3.66 -18.17
C PHE A 305 6.00 4.20 -19.33
N ALA A 306 6.89 5.17 -19.06
CA ALA A 306 7.75 5.76 -20.09
C ALA A 306 8.73 4.73 -20.69
N LEU A 307 9.36 3.90 -19.85
CA LEU A 307 10.25 2.82 -20.27
C LEU A 307 9.50 1.71 -21.03
N SER A 308 8.27 1.38 -20.62
CA SER A 308 7.42 0.45 -21.36
C SER A 308 7.06 1.01 -22.74
N ARG A 309 6.69 2.30 -22.82
CA ARG A 309 6.35 3.00 -24.05
C ARG A 309 7.54 3.03 -25.02
N GLU A 310 8.71 3.47 -24.57
CA GLU A 310 9.91 3.48 -25.44
C GLU A 310 10.19 2.06 -25.96
N ALA A 311 10.13 1.04 -25.11
CA ALA A 311 10.39 -0.33 -25.53
C ALA A 311 9.37 -0.87 -26.55
N TYR A 312 8.09 -0.50 -26.50
CA TYR A 312 7.13 -0.81 -27.58
C TYR A 312 7.45 -0.03 -28.86
N GLU A 313 7.77 1.27 -28.75
CA GLU A 313 8.16 2.10 -29.91
C GLU A 313 9.45 1.57 -30.60
N LYS A 314 10.40 0.97 -29.85
CA LYS A 314 11.54 0.23 -30.43
C LYS A 314 11.14 -1.11 -31.03
N CYS A 315 10.26 -1.87 -30.36
CA CYS A 315 9.76 -3.16 -30.84
C CYS A 315 9.11 -3.00 -32.22
N LEU A 316 8.16 -2.08 -32.35
CA LEU A 316 7.41 -1.84 -33.59
C LEU A 316 8.25 -1.19 -34.70
N ALA A 317 9.32 -0.46 -34.35
CA ALA A 317 10.31 -0.01 -35.34
C ALA A 317 11.16 -1.15 -35.93
N LEU A 318 11.18 -2.33 -35.31
CA LEU A 318 11.89 -3.53 -35.76
C LEU A 318 10.94 -4.62 -36.29
N LEU A 319 9.71 -4.67 -35.77
CA LEU A 319 8.64 -5.63 -36.09
C LEU A 319 7.31 -4.87 -36.43
N PRO A 320 7.28 -4.07 -37.50
CA PRO A 320 6.10 -3.26 -37.88
C PRO A 320 4.95 -4.06 -38.49
N ASP A 321 5.15 -5.37 -38.71
CA ASP A 321 4.16 -6.29 -39.29
C ASP A 321 3.65 -7.32 -38.26
N ASP A 322 3.89 -7.11 -36.94
CA ASP A 322 3.45 -8.02 -35.87
C ASP A 322 2.21 -7.50 -35.13
N SER A 323 1.08 -8.18 -35.35
CA SER A 323 -0.22 -7.80 -34.77
C SER A 323 -0.27 -7.87 -33.24
N LEU A 324 0.52 -8.75 -32.62
CA LEU A 324 0.54 -8.96 -31.17
C LEU A 324 1.33 -7.86 -30.46
N TRP A 325 2.40 -7.34 -31.06
CA TRP A 325 3.13 -6.20 -30.53
C TRP A 325 2.33 -4.90 -30.65
N HIS A 326 1.59 -4.69 -31.74
CA HIS A 326 0.66 -3.55 -31.86
C HIS A 326 -0.43 -3.60 -30.78
N THR A 327 -1.09 -4.76 -30.58
CA THR A 327 -2.06 -4.93 -29.48
C THR A 327 -1.41 -4.78 -28.11
N GLY A 328 -0.17 -5.26 -27.95
CA GLY A 328 0.61 -5.14 -26.72
C GLY A 328 0.88 -3.69 -26.34
N TYR A 329 1.16 -2.83 -27.32
CA TYR A 329 1.33 -1.39 -27.11
C TYR A 329 -0.01 -0.71 -26.80
N ALA A 330 -1.09 -1.04 -27.53
CA ALA A 330 -2.41 -0.49 -27.27
C ALA A 330 -2.91 -0.73 -25.83
N ASP A 331 -2.70 -1.91 -25.24
CA ASP A 331 -3.02 -2.18 -23.83
C ASP A 331 -2.18 -1.33 -22.84
N LEU A 332 -0.95 -0.93 -23.18
CA LEU A 332 -0.21 0.03 -22.36
C LEU A 332 -0.90 1.40 -22.35
N LEU A 333 -1.23 1.89 -23.54
CA LEU A 333 -1.81 3.21 -23.73
C LEU A 333 -3.22 3.29 -23.14
N TRP A 334 -4.02 2.22 -23.28
CA TRP A 334 -5.35 2.11 -22.68
C TRP A 334 -5.29 2.09 -21.15
N ALA A 335 -4.40 1.29 -20.55
CA ALA A 335 -4.26 1.21 -19.09
C ALA A 335 -3.89 2.56 -18.44
N LYS A 336 -3.23 3.45 -19.19
CA LYS A 336 -3.05 4.86 -18.81
C LYS A 336 -4.31 5.70 -19.09
N TYR A 337 -4.80 5.67 -20.33
CA TYR A 337 -5.86 6.56 -20.81
C TYR A 337 -7.18 6.38 -20.06
N ALA A 338 -7.66 5.14 -19.90
CA ALA A 338 -8.94 4.86 -19.26
C ALA A 338 -9.01 5.42 -17.83
N TYR A 339 -7.95 5.20 -17.05
CA TYR A 339 -7.91 5.61 -15.64
C TYR A 339 -7.50 7.08 -15.44
N GLN A 340 -6.36 7.50 -16.01
CA GLN A 340 -5.79 8.83 -15.72
C GLN A 340 -6.45 9.96 -16.53
N ILE A 341 -6.97 9.66 -17.72
CA ILE A 341 -7.54 10.67 -18.62
C ILE A 341 -9.07 10.59 -18.62
N TYR A 342 -9.66 9.45 -19.02
CA TYR A 342 -11.11 9.34 -19.17
C TYR A 342 -11.86 9.38 -17.83
N TRP A 343 -11.60 8.45 -16.91
CA TRP A 343 -12.23 8.47 -15.58
C TRP A 343 -11.63 9.53 -14.64
N GLY A 344 -10.35 9.86 -14.81
CA GLY A 344 -9.66 10.92 -14.05
C GLY A 344 -10.04 12.35 -14.43
N GLY A 345 -10.74 12.56 -15.56
CA GLY A 345 -11.07 13.90 -16.07
C GLY A 345 -9.86 14.69 -16.60
N GLY A 346 -8.78 13.98 -16.95
CA GLY A 346 -7.57 14.57 -17.55
C GLY A 346 -7.79 14.98 -19.01
N ALA A 347 -6.81 15.70 -19.56
CA ALA A 347 -6.77 16.05 -20.98
C ALA A 347 -5.74 15.17 -21.72
N ASP A 348 -6.10 14.64 -22.89
CA ASP A 348 -5.20 13.83 -23.71
C ASP A 348 -4.14 14.67 -24.44
N THR A 349 -3.19 15.17 -23.67
CA THR A 349 -2.08 16.00 -24.16
C THR A 349 -0.95 15.19 -24.81
N GLU A 350 -0.96 13.86 -24.64
CA GLU A 350 -0.01 12.92 -25.25
C GLU A 350 -0.57 12.22 -26.51
N ASN A 351 -1.83 12.50 -26.88
CA ASN A 351 -2.55 11.90 -28.02
C ASN A 351 -2.66 10.37 -27.90
N LEU A 352 -2.88 9.86 -26.68
CA LEU A 352 -2.90 8.42 -26.39
C LEU A 352 -4.09 7.71 -27.05
N LEU A 353 -5.29 8.29 -27.06
CA LEU A 353 -6.46 7.62 -27.65
C LEU A 353 -6.36 7.49 -29.18
N PRO A 354 -6.04 8.52 -29.97
CA PRO A 354 -5.85 8.34 -31.41
C PRO A 354 -4.64 7.44 -31.72
N THR A 355 -3.61 7.41 -30.87
CA THR A 355 -2.50 6.45 -31.02
C THR A 355 -2.98 5.02 -30.81
N LEU A 356 -3.57 4.69 -29.65
CA LEU A 356 -3.97 3.31 -29.33
C LEU A 356 -5.02 2.74 -30.29
N LEU A 357 -5.91 3.58 -30.83
CA LEU A 357 -6.85 3.17 -31.87
C LEU A 357 -6.15 2.87 -33.20
N SER A 358 -5.11 3.63 -33.57
CA SER A 358 -4.30 3.37 -34.77
C SER A 358 -3.48 2.07 -34.64
N GLU A 359 -2.96 1.79 -33.45
CA GLU A 359 -2.28 0.51 -33.15
C GLU A 359 -3.27 -0.67 -33.27
N LEU A 360 -4.49 -0.54 -32.74
CA LEU A 360 -5.53 -1.57 -32.85
C LEU A 360 -6.06 -1.76 -34.26
N GLN A 361 -6.16 -0.68 -35.05
CA GLN A 361 -6.46 -0.79 -36.48
C GLN A 361 -5.37 -1.61 -37.20
N THR A 362 -4.10 -1.25 -37.00
CA THR A 362 -2.96 -1.93 -37.63
C THR A 362 -2.90 -3.41 -37.22
N ALA A 363 -3.16 -3.71 -35.94
CA ALA A 363 -3.21 -5.09 -35.44
C ALA A 363 -4.29 -5.95 -36.15
N LEU A 364 -5.46 -5.38 -36.47
CA LEU A 364 -6.54 -6.09 -37.16
C LEU A 364 -6.42 -6.06 -38.70
N GLU A 365 -5.66 -5.13 -39.27
CA GLU A 365 -5.29 -5.15 -40.69
C GLU A 365 -4.22 -6.22 -40.98
N LEU A 366 -3.32 -6.47 -40.02
CA LEU A 366 -2.32 -7.53 -40.06
C LEU A 366 -2.92 -8.92 -39.73
N ASP A 367 -3.75 -8.99 -38.68
CA ASP A 367 -4.42 -10.21 -38.23
C ASP A 367 -5.90 -9.94 -37.86
N PRO A 368 -6.83 -10.12 -38.82
CA PRO A 368 -8.26 -9.95 -38.58
C PRO A 368 -8.86 -10.92 -37.53
N ASP A 369 -8.13 -11.94 -37.07
CA ASP A 369 -8.56 -12.89 -36.05
C ASP A 369 -7.87 -12.73 -34.68
N ASN A 370 -7.09 -11.66 -34.50
CA ASN A 370 -6.46 -11.30 -33.22
C ASN A 370 -7.52 -11.02 -32.12
N GLU A 371 -7.82 -12.06 -31.33
CA GLU A 371 -8.82 -12.02 -30.26
C GLU A 371 -8.57 -10.89 -29.26
N ARG A 372 -7.30 -10.63 -28.88
CA ARG A 372 -6.96 -9.58 -27.90
C ARG A 372 -7.20 -8.17 -28.41
N ALA A 373 -7.05 -7.93 -29.71
CA ALA A 373 -7.39 -6.65 -30.32
C ALA A 373 -8.91 -6.44 -30.31
N LYS A 374 -9.70 -7.51 -30.54
CA LYS A 374 -11.16 -7.48 -30.46
C LYS A 374 -11.65 -7.29 -29.03
N GLU A 375 -11.10 -8.02 -28.05
CA GLU A 375 -11.39 -7.86 -26.61
C GLU A 375 -11.14 -6.41 -26.14
N LEU A 376 -10.00 -5.83 -26.52
CA LEU A 376 -9.66 -4.46 -26.13
C LEU A 376 -10.56 -3.43 -26.83
N LEU A 377 -10.94 -3.63 -28.09
CA LEU A 377 -11.92 -2.78 -28.77
C LEU A 377 -13.34 -2.92 -28.21
N GLU A 378 -13.73 -4.10 -27.70
CA GLU A 378 -14.99 -4.30 -26.97
C GLU A 378 -14.98 -3.54 -25.63
N GLU A 379 -13.89 -3.61 -24.87
CA GLU A 379 -13.72 -2.82 -23.64
C GLU A 379 -13.78 -1.31 -23.91
N ILE A 380 -13.06 -0.83 -24.94
CA ILE A 380 -13.09 0.59 -25.34
C ILE A 380 -14.48 0.99 -25.84
N SER A 381 -15.18 0.14 -26.60
CA SER A 381 -16.53 0.44 -27.10
C SER A 381 -17.57 0.48 -25.99
N TRP A 382 -17.44 -0.36 -24.96
CA TRP A 382 -18.29 -0.33 -23.77
C TRP A 382 -18.00 0.90 -22.89
N ALA A 383 -16.73 1.27 -22.72
CA ALA A 383 -16.32 2.39 -21.89
C ALA A 383 -16.54 3.75 -22.57
N ILE A 384 -16.32 3.85 -23.89
CA ILE A 384 -16.31 5.08 -24.68
C ILE A 384 -16.95 4.84 -26.07
N PRO A 385 -18.29 4.70 -26.17
CA PRO A 385 -19.00 4.43 -27.43
C PRO A 385 -18.77 5.49 -28.52
N GLU A 386 -18.42 6.72 -28.14
CA GLU A 386 -18.07 7.81 -29.05
C GLU A 386 -16.68 7.69 -29.68
N ALA A 387 -15.82 6.82 -29.15
CA ALA A 387 -14.49 6.54 -29.69
C ALA A 387 -14.45 5.24 -30.52
N VAL A 388 -15.18 4.20 -30.09
CA VAL A 388 -15.32 2.93 -30.80
C VAL A 388 -16.78 2.47 -30.74
N ALA A 389 -17.37 2.13 -31.88
CA ALA A 389 -18.69 1.51 -31.95
C ALA A 389 -18.57 0.07 -32.48
N ALA A 390 -19.00 -0.92 -31.69
CA ALA A 390 -19.19 -2.29 -32.15
C ALA A 390 -20.36 -2.38 -33.16
N ASN A 391 -20.19 -3.16 -34.21
CA ASN A 391 -21.16 -3.36 -35.29
C ASN A 391 -21.88 -4.72 -35.14
N ASP A 392 -23.09 -4.85 -35.70
CA ASP A 392 -23.92 -6.09 -35.64
C ASP A 392 -23.24 -7.36 -36.22
N ASP A 393 -22.19 -7.20 -37.01
CA ASP A 393 -21.41 -8.29 -37.62
C ASP A 393 -20.16 -8.70 -36.84
N GLY A 394 -19.89 -8.06 -35.69
CA GLY A 394 -18.70 -8.30 -34.87
C GLY A 394 -17.45 -7.52 -35.31
N SER A 395 -17.58 -6.60 -36.27
CA SER A 395 -16.53 -5.61 -36.58
C SER A 395 -16.64 -4.36 -35.69
N PHE A 396 -15.64 -3.47 -35.74
CA PHE A 396 -15.60 -2.24 -34.97
C PHE A 396 -15.39 -1.02 -35.86
N THR A 397 -16.12 0.05 -35.56
CA THR A 397 -15.99 1.37 -36.21
C THR A 397 -15.19 2.31 -35.30
N LEU A 398 -13.96 2.67 -35.71
CA LEU A 398 -13.03 3.49 -34.94
C LEU A 398 -13.33 5.00 -35.10
N LEU A 399 -14.43 5.44 -34.50
CA LEU A 399 -14.92 6.83 -34.55
C LEU A 399 -13.85 7.85 -34.11
N GLY A 400 -13.04 7.51 -33.10
CA GLY A 400 -11.96 8.37 -32.57
C GLY A 400 -10.84 8.68 -33.56
N LEU A 401 -10.70 7.92 -34.65
CA LEU A 401 -9.75 8.20 -35.74
C LEU A 401 -10.35 9.06 -36.86
N THR A 402 -11.68 9.16 -36.93
CA THR A 402 -12.41 9.85 -38.02
C THR A 402 -13.11 11.14 -37.57
N ALA A 403 -13.27 11.33 -36.27
CA ALA A 403 -13.82 12.54 -35.66
C ALA A 403 -12.94 13.77 -35.93
N THR A 404 -13.40 14.65 -36.83
CA THR A 404 -12.92 16.05 -36.83
C THR A 404 -13.31 16.68 -35.50
N PRO A 405 -12.39 17.37 -34.78
CA PRO A 405 -12.65 17.82 -33.41
C PRO A 405 -13.84 18.79 -33.36
N VAL A 406 -14.95 18.31 -32.82
CA VAL A 406 -16.13 19.13 -32.52
C VAL A 406 -15.78 20.01 -31.31
N PRO A 407 -15.89 21.35 -31.41
CA PRO A 407 -15.67 22.22 -30.26
C PRO A 407 -16.61 21.81 -29.11
N PRO A 408 -16.14 21.76 -27.85
CA PRO A 408 -16.96 21.31 -26.73
C PRO A 408 -18.22 22.17 -26.64
N THR A 409 -19.39 21.52 -26.78
CA THR A 409 -20.70 22.19 -26.75
C THR A 409 -20.80 23.01 -25.46
N PRO A 410 -20.90 24.35 -25.52
CA PRO A 410 -20.91 25.15 -24.30
C PRO A 410 -22.13 24.76 -23.45
N TYR A 411 -21.88 24.37 -22.20
CA TYR A 411 -22.95 24.28 -21.20
C TYR A 411 -23.72 25.61 -21.20
N PRO A 412 -25.07 25.59 -21.18
CA PRO A 412 -25.86 26.82 -21.20
C PRO A 412 -25.52 27.65 -19.97
N ALA A 413 -24.80 28.75 -20.18
CA ALA A 413 -24.32 29.61 -19.10
C ALA A 413 -25.52 30.11 -18.28
N GLN A 414 -25.42 30.00 -16.95
CA GLN A 414 -26.42 30.59 -16.07
C GLN A 414 -26.51 32.11 -16.37
N PRO A 415 -27.72 32.68 -16.45
CA PRO A 415 -27.89 34.08 -16.84
C PRO A 415 -27.21 34.99 -15.82
N THR A 416 -26.12 35.63 -16.24
CA THR A 416 -25.39 36.58 -15.41
C THR A 416 -26.27 37.79 -15.16
N LEU A 417 -26.53 38.13 -13.90
CA LEU A 417 -27.37 39.27 -13.55
C LEU A 417 -26.71 40.58 -13.96
N THR A 418 -27.33 41.29 -14.90
CA THR A 418 -26.88 42.62 -15.34
C THR A 418 -26.95 43.61 -14.18
N PHE A 419 -25.81 44.09 -13.70
CA PHE A 419 -25.74 45.12 -12.68
C PHE A 419 -26.37 46.43 -13.17
N ILE A 420 -27.34 46.94 -12.43
CA ILE A 420 -27.94 48.26 -12.66
C ILE A 420 -26.99 49.34 -12.12
N PRO A 421 -26.67 50.40 -12.89
CA PRO A 421 -25.73 51.43 -12.44
C PRO A 421 -26.25 52.20 -11.22
N THR A 422 -25.38 52.40 -10.23
CA THR A 422 -25.70 53.07 -8.96
C THR A 422 -26.02 54.55 -9.18
N VAL A 423 -27.20 54.99 -8.73
CA VAL A 423 -27.56 56.42 -8.67
C VAL A 423 -27.04 57.01 -7.37
N THR A 424 -26.15 58.00 -7.45
CA THR A 424 -25.62 58.71 -6.28
C THR A 424 -26.67 59.65 -5.68
N SER A 425 -26.96 59.50 -4.39
CA SER A 425 -27.74 60.47 -3.60
C SER A 425 -26.89 61.06 -2.47
N THR A 426 -26.99 62.38 -2.27
CA THR A 426 -26.26 63.13 -1.25
C THR A 426 -26.87 62.99 0.16
N PRO A 427 -26.08 63.20 1.23
CA PRO A 427 -26.43 62.75 2.58
C PRO A 427 -27.46 63.64 3.31
N SER A 428 -28.09 63.05 4.32
CA SER A 428 -28.90 63.73 5.35
C SER A 428 -28.44 63.30 6.75
N THR A 429 -28.64 64.16 7.75
CA THR A 429 -28.03 64.07 9.09
C THR A 429 -28.73 63.14 10.10
N PRO A 430 -28.06 62.68 11.18
CA PRO A 430 -28.48 61.52 11.97
C PRO A 430 -29.10 61.82 13.35
N HIS A 431 -30.15 61.07 13.74
CA HIS A 431 -30.61 60.83 15.13
C HIS A 431 -31.70 59.75 15.17
N PRO A 432 -31.94 59.05 16.31
CA PRO A 432 -30.97 58.49 17.26
C PRO A 432 -31.22 56.98 17.53
N THR A 433 -30.43 56.37 18.42
CA THR A 433 -30.47 54.94 18.78
C THR A 433 -31.69 54.52 19.61
N GLU A 434 -32.21 53.30 19.38
CA GLU A 434 -33.02 52.55 20.35
C GLU A 434 -32.44 51.12 20.50
N ALA A 435 -32.74 50.44 21.62
CA ALA A 435 -32.01 49.26 22.12
C ALA A 435 -32.68 47.90 21.79
N PRO A 436 -31.96 46.76 21.89
CA PRO A 436 -32.50 45.45 21.57
C PRO A 436 -33.61 44.98 22.53
N LYS A 437 -34.53 44.15 22.02
CA LYS A 437 -35.45 43.34 22.83
C LYS A 437 -35.03 41.87 22.81
N GLU A 438 -35.17 41.21 23.95
CA GLU A 438 -34.83 39.81 24.19
C GLU A 438 -36.03 38.86 24.02
N THR A 439 -35.75 37.59 23.69
CA THR A 439 -36.43 36.38 24.22
C THR A 439 -37.88 36.13 23.70
N PRO A 440 -38.39 34.88 23.54
CA PRO A 440 -37.94 33.62 24.16
C PRO A 440 -37.58 32.45 23.22
N ALA A 441 -37.01 31.39 23.81
CA ALA A 441 -36.98 30.03 23.27
C ALA A 441 -38.28 29.26 23.58
N PRO A 442 -38.54 28.12 22.91
CA PRO A 442 -38.81 26.92 23.71
C PRO A 442 -38.27 25.57 23.15
N GLU A 443 -37.87 24.72 24.11
CA GLU A 443 -38.11 23.27 24.18
C GLU A 443 -37.46 22.29 23.18
N THR A 444 -37.65 20.99 23.47
CA THR A 444 -36.74 19.87 23.14
C THR A 444 -37.42 18.77 22.34
N SER A 445 -36.66 18.09 21.47
CA SER A 445 -36.96 16.72 21.03
C SER A 445 -35.70 16.02 20.49
N ASN A 446 -35.65 14.69 20.62
CA ASN A 446 -34.50 13.87 20.21
C ASN A 446 -34.62 13.39 18.75
N PRO A 447 -33.55 13.43 17.94
CA PRO A 447 -33.51 12.73 16.66
C PRO A 447 -33.11 11.26 16.86
N LEU A 448 -34.09 10.36 16.88
CA LEU A 448 -33.88 8.91 16.73
C LEU A 448 -33.73 8.59 15.23
N CYS A 449 -32.51 8.64 14.70
CA CYS A 449 -32.21 8.28 13.31
C CYS A 449 -31.49 6.93 13.23
N GLY A 450 -32.22 5.88 12.86
CA GLY A 450 -31.62 4.57 12.54
C GLY A 450 -31.15 4.53 11.08
N SER A 451 -29.83 4.57 10.86
CA SER A 451 -29.22 4.34 9.55
C SER A 451 -29.10 2.83 9.28
N ALA A 452 -30.06 2.26 8.56
CA ALA A 452 -29.96 0.91 8.04
C ALA A 452 -28.91 0.83 6.91
N PHE A 453 -28.06 -0.20 6.95
CA PHE A 453 -27.07 -0.48 5.91
C PHE A 453 -27.74 -0.86 4.58
N LEU A 454 -27.15 -0.43 3.47
CA LEU A 454 -27.34 -1.03 2.15
C LEU A 454 -25.97 -1.21 1.48
N LEU A 455 -25.54 -2.47 1.35
CA LEU A 455 -24.47 -2.89 0.44
C LEU A 455 -25.10 -3.51 -0.81
N PRO A 456 -24.55 -3.27 -2.01
CA PRO A 456 -25.01 -3.94 -3.23
C PRO A 456 -24.50 -5.39 -3.27
N ALA A 457 -25.31 -6.29 -3.83
CA ALA A 457 -24.94 -7.70 -3.98
C ALA A 457 -24.86 -8.12 -5.46
N PHE A 458 -23.74 -8.76 -5.80
CA PHE A 458 -23.50 -9.75 -6.86
C PHE A 458 -24.52 -9.89 -8.01
N PHE A 459 -23.99 -9.83 -9.24
CA PHE A 459 -24.45 -10.70 -10.32
C PHE A 459 -23.28 -11.45 -10.97
N GLY A 460 -23.38 -12.77 -11.01
CA GLY A 460 -22.38 -13.67 -11.60
C GLY A 460 -22.85 -15.12 -11.49
N ILE A 461 -23.54 -15.62 -12.51
CA ILE A 461 -24.03 -17.01 -12.58
C ILE A 461 -23.77 -17.55 -13.99
N VAL A 462 -22.82 -18.47 -14.10
CA VAL A 462 -22.60 -19.30 -15.29
C VAL A 462 -23.34 -20.64 -15.10
N LEU A 463 -24.21 -21.01 -16.05
CA LEU A 463 -24.99 -22.25 -15.98
C LEU A 463 -24.51 -23.30 -16.99
N VAL A 464 -23.85 -24.35 -16.49
CA VAL A 464 -23.41 -25.50 -17.29
C VAL A 464 -24.55 -26.52 -17.43
N ALA A 465 -25.12 -26.65 -18.63
CA ALA A 465 -26.22 -27.56 -18.93
C ALA A 465 -25.74 -28.90 -19.55
N LYS A 466 -25.61 -29.94 -18.71
CA LYS A 466 -25.15 -31.28 -19.16
C LYS A 466 -26.33 -32.18 -19.57
N ARG A 467 -26.52 -32.41 -20.88
CA ARG A 467 -27.58 -33.29 -21.41
C ARG A 467 -27.40 -34.75 -20.99
N ARG A 468 -28.52 -35.45 -20.75
CA ARG A 468 -28.63 -36.92 -20.72
C ARG A 468 -29.98 -37.40 -21.25
N LYS A 469 -29.97 -37.95 -22.46
CA LYS A 469 -30.61 -39.23 -22.82
C LYS A 469 -29.95 -39.76 -24.09
#